data_AF-A0A1I7XIH5-F1
#
_entry.id   AF-A0A1I7XIH5-F1
#
_cell.length_a   1.000
_cell.length_b   1.000
_cell.length_c   1.000
_cell.angle_alpha   90.00
_cell.angle_beta   90.00
_cell.angle_gamma   90.00
#
_symmetry.space_group_name_H-M   'P 1'
#
loop_
_entity.id
_entity.type
_entity.pdbx_description
1 polymer ?
#
loop_
_entity_poly.entity_id
_entity_poly.type
_entity_poly.pdbx_seq_one_letter_code
_entity_poly.pdbx_strand_id
1 'polypeptide(L)'
;MGDYDECIDVHHPSDTSYRTQFCWAHIYFPIKELMKAINLPFDDIVSVLNFLPKNLGFDTVCSVTCRQPDKDYSSGFWIVTLTVPYAMFLLFYAVMVPYVDSGPNEAVNIRDATNCRSSWWMNMLYINNVMPYNKECFGISWYLAADTQMFAFSPLFLVPFLFSPILGFTTLFCVLLFSTGISYIDIITLDLPITVVRAM
;
A
#
# COMPACT_ATOMS: atom_id res chain seq x y z
N MET A 1 -0.95 4.48 -33.25
CA MET A 1 -2.39 4.17 -33.18
C MET A 1 -2.46 2.72 -33.58
N GLY A 2 -2.72 1.87 -32.59
CA GLY A 2 -2.54 0.42 -32.63
C GLY A 2 -3.88 -0.31 -32.60
N ASP A 3 -3.88 -1.54 -33.11
CA ASP A 3 -5.03 -2.45 -33.15
C ASP A 3 -5.34 -3.03 -31.75
N TYR A 4 -6.53 -3.60 -31.54
CA TYR A 4 -6.98 -4.15 -30.24
C TYR A 4 -6.08 -5.27 -29.74
N ASP A 5 -5.57 -6.05 -30.68
CA ASP A 5 -4.66 -7.14 -30.39
C ASP A 5 -3.34 -6.63 -29.81
N GLU A 6 -2.92 -5.40 -30.12
CA GLU A 6 -1.71 -4.76 -29.56
C GLU A 6 -1.90 -4.34 -28.09
N CYS A 7 -3.14 -4.10 -27.63
CA CYS A 7 -3.43 -3.80 -26.22
C CYS A 7 -3.55 -5.07 -25.34
N ILE A 8 -3.68 -6.27 -25.93
CA ILE A 8 -3.81 -7.57 -25.23
C ILE A 8 -2.57 -8.46 -25.41
N ASP A 9 -1.71 -8.21 -26.41
CA ASP A 9 -0.53 -9.03 -26.65
C ASP A 9 0.55 -8.81 -25.56
N VAL A 10 0.51 -9.67 -24.53
CA VAL A 10 1.63 -9.86 -23.62
C VAL A 10 2.68 -10.67 -24.38
N HIS A 11 3.61 -9.98 -25.06
CA HIS A 11 4.70 -10.64 -25.76
C HIS A 11 5.46 -11.61 -24.84
N HIS A 12 5.57 -12.86 -25.29
CA HIS A 12 6.18 -13.98 -24.59
C HIS A 12 7.68 -13.68 -24.28
N PRO A 13 8.21 -14.09 -23.11
CA PRO A 13 9.53 -13.69 -22.58
C PRO A 13 10.73 -14.36 -23.29
N SER A 14 10.68 -14.58 -24.60
CA SER A 14 11.78 -15.12 -25.40
C SER A 14 12.65 -14.06 -26.07
N ASP A 15 12.33 -12.78 -25.94
CA ASP A 15 13.13 -11.69 -26.52
C ASP A 15 14.15 -11.16 -25.51
N THR A 16 15.44 -11.07 -25.85
CA THR A 16 16.50 -10.77 -24.84
C THR A 16 16.51 -9.31 -24.34
N SER A 17 15.52 -8.50 -24.74
CA SER A 17 15.40 -7.07 -24.42
C SER A 17 14.23 -6.71 -23.50
N TYR A 18 13.48 -7.66 -22.91
CA TYR A 18 12.49 -7.32 -21.89
C TYR A 18 13.20 -7.08 -20.54
N ARG A 19 13.36 -5.81 -20.17
CA ARG A 19 13.36 -5.43 -18.75
C ARG A 19 11.91 -5.20 -18.37
N THR A 20 11.47 -5.67 -17.20
CA THR A 20 10.07 -5.53 -16.75
C THR A 20 9.63 -4.06 -16.73
N GLN A 21 8.87 -3.64 -17.75
CA GLN A 21 8.30 -2.30 -17.83
C GLN A 21 6.88 -2.33 -17.24
N PHE A 22 6.60 -1.45 -16.27
CA PHE A 22 5.23 -1.23 -15.81
C PHE A 22 4.51 -0.36 -16.84
N CYS A 23 3.55 -0.96 -17.56
CA CYS A 23 2.69 -0.27 -18.52
C CYS A 23 1.25 -0.22 -18.01
N TRP A 24 0.58 0.90 -18.25
CA TRP A 24 -0.84 1.10 -17.92
C TRP A 24 -1.61 1.36 -19.21
N ALA A 25 -2.75 0.70 -19.37
CA ALA A 25 -3.68 0.94 -20.46
C ALA A 25 -4.81 1.87 -20.01
N HIS A 26 -4.98 2.99 -20.70
CA HIS A 26 -6.13 3.87 -20.51
C HIS A 26 -7.19 3.57 -21.57
N ILE A 27 -8.39 3.21 -21.10
CA ILE A 27 -9.56 2.93 -21.94
C ILE A 27 -10.51 4.12 -21.85
N TYR A 28 -10.72 4.84 -22.95
CA TYR A 28 -11.61 6.00 -23.02
C TYR A 28 -13.00 5.64 -23.54
N PHE A 29 -14.01 5.60 -22.66
CA PHE A 29 -15.39 5.37 -23.10
C PHE A 29 -16.02 6.63 -23.75
N PRO A 30 -16.61 6.54 -24.96
CA PRO A 30 -17.33 7.66 -25.56
C PRO A 30 -18.72 7.81 -24.92
N ILE A 31 -18.78 8.40 -23.73
CA ILE A 31 -20.01 8.57 -22.93
C ILE A 31 -21.11 9.31 -23.71
N LYS A 32 -20.77 10.25 -24.61
CA LYS A 32 -21.75 11.03 -25.39
C LYS A 32 -22.57 10.18 -26.37
N GLU A 33 -21.95 9.19 -26.99
CA GLU A 33 -22.63 8.30 -27.95
C GLU A 33 -23.43 7.21 -27.21
N LEU A 34 -22.93 6.77 -26.04
CA LEU A 34 -23.62 5.83 -25.16
C LEU A 34 -24.89 6.45 -24.53
N MET A 35 -24.82 7.73 -24.15
CA MET A 35 -26.00 8.47 -23.66
C MET A 35 -27.06 8.74 -24.76
N LYS A 36 -26.66 8.86 -26.03
CA LYS A 36 -27.61 8.96 -27.15
C LYS A 36 -28.38 7.66 -27.42
N ALA A 37 -27.75 6.51 -27.16
CA ALA A 37 -28.33 5.19 -27.37
C ALA A 37 -29.32 4.74 -26.27
N ILE A 38 -29.28 5.37 -25.08
CA ILE A 38 -30.10 5.01 -23.90
C ILE A 38 -31.59 5.45 -23.99
N ASN A 39 -32.02 6.13 -25.06
CA ASN A 39 -33.44 6.50 -25.26
C ASN A 39 -34.37 5.32 -25.66
N LEU A 40 -33.95 4.06 -25.45
CA LEU A 40 -34.75 2.85 -25.70
C LEU A 40 -35.09 2.14 -24.37
N PRO A 41 -36.30 1.59 -24.21
CA PRO A 41 -36.75 0.98 -22.95
C PRO A 41 -35.88 -0.22 -22.55
N PHE A 42 -35.63 -0.35 -21.24
CA PHE A 42 -34.58 -1.17 -20.61
C PHE A 42 -34.82 -2.70 -20.61
N ASP A 43 -35.83 -3.20 -21.33
CA ASP A 43 -36.36 -4.57 -21.11
C ASP A 43 -35.70 -5.66 -21.97
N ASP A 44 -34.82 -5.35 -22.92
CA ASP A 44 -34.16 -6.36 -23.78
C ASP A 44 -32.64 -6.13 -23.88
N ILE A 45 -31.90 -6.54 -22.84
CA ILE A 45 -30.41 -6.55 -22.81
C ILE A 45 -29.82 -7.30 -24.02
N VAL A 46 -30.51 -8.32 -24.54
CA VAL A 46 -30.07 -9.12 -25.70
C VAL A 46 -30.19 -8.33 -27.01
N SER A 47 -31.13 -7.39 -27.13
CA SER A 47 -31.25 -6.51 -28.30
C SER A 47 -30.18 -5.42 -28.34
N VAL A 48 -29.81 -4.89 -27.16
CA VAL A 48 -28.73 -3.88 -27.00
C VAL A 48 -27.36 -4.45 -27.38
N LEU A 49 -27.09 -5.71 -27.00
CA LEU A 49 -25.87 -6.43 -27.38
C LEU A 49 -25.77 -6.67 -28.89
N ASN A 50 -26.90 -6.85 -29.59
CA ASN A 50 -26.94 -7.06 -31.04
C ASN A 50 -27.00 -5.75 -31.86
N PHE A 51 -27.41 -4.63 -31.23
CA PHE A 51 -27.41 -3.30 -31.84
C PHE A 51 -26.06 -2.59 -31.75
N LEU A 52 -25.12 -3.10 -30.93
CA LEU A 52 -23.72 -2.68 -30.98
C LEU A 52 -23.17 -3.00 -32.38
N PRO A 53 -22.89 -2.00 -33.23
CA PRO A 53 -22.41 -2.26 -34.58
C PRO A 53 -21.04 -2.93 -34.46
N LYS A 54 -20.87 -4.10 -35.07
CA LYS A 54 -19.58 -4.79 -35.26
C LYS A 54 -18.52 -3.96 -36.03
N ASN A 55 -18.84 -2.70 -36.34
CA ASN A 55 -18.03 -1.72 -37.07
C ASN A 55 -17.83 -0.42 -36.27
N LEU A 56 -18.00 -0.40 -34.94
CA LEU A 56 -17.42 0.69 -34.16
C LEU A 56 -15.90 0.50 -34.18
N GLY A 57 -15.25 1.20 -35.11
CA GLY A 57 -13.81 1.37 -35.20
C GLY A 57 -13.28 1.80 -33.84
N PHE A 58 -12.72 0.82 -33.17
CA PHE A 58 -12.42 0.80 -31.77
C PHE A 58 -10.99 1.42 -31.59
N ASP A 59 -10.30 1.73 -32.70
CA ASP A 59 -8.90 2.16 -32.83
C ASP A 59 -8.50 3.49 -32.14
N THR A 60 -9.46 4.27 -31.61
CA THR A 60 -9.17 5.56 -30.94
C THR A 60 -9.33 5.55 -29.41
N VAL A 61 -9.58 4.39 -28.80
CA VAL A 61 -10.02 4.28 -27.40
C VAL A 61 -8.92 3.80 -26.43
N CYS A 62 -7.83 3.21 -26.93
CA CYS A 62 -6.74 2.66 -26.10
C CYS A 62 -5.49 3.55 -26.20
N SER A 63 -5.05 4.13 -25.08
CA SER A 63 -3.72 4.75 -24.95
C SER A 63 -2.89 3.97 -23.94
N VAL A 64 -1.87 3.25 -24.41
CA VAL A 64 -0.90 2.56 -23.55
C VAL A 64 0.20 3.54 -23.18
N THR A 65 0.40 3.73 -21.87
CA THR A 65 1.51 4.53 -21.36
C THR A 65 2.45 3.61 -20.58
N CYS A 66 3.65 3.42 -21.12
CA CYS A 66 4.69 2.65 -20.45
C CYS A 66 5.61 3.59 -19.67
N ARG A 67 5.94 3.24 -18.43
CA ARG A 67 6.93 3.98 -17.66
C ARG A 67 8.33 3.67 -18.22
N GLN A 68 9.06 4.71 -18.60
CA GLN A 68 10.45 4.61 -19.04
C GLN A 68 11.36 3.96 -17.97
N PRO A 69 12.19 2.96 -18.31
CA PRO A 69 12.98 2.17 -17.35
C PRO A 69 14.25 2.88 -16.83
N ASP A 70 14.56 4.08 -17.33
CA ASP A 70 15.87 4.73 -17.23
C ASP A 70 15.93 5.92 -16.28
N LYS A 71 14.92 6.14 -15.44
CA LYS A 71 15.09 7.04 -14.29
C LYS A 71 15.67 6.25 -13.13
N ASP A 72 16.92 6.56 -12.79
CA ASP A 72 17.55 6.18 -11.53
C ASP A 72 16.56 6.45 -10.41
N TYR A 73 15.94 5.38 -9.89
CA TYR A 73 15.10 5.48 -8.72
C TYR A 73 16.04 5.81 -7.57
N SER A 74 16.10 7.09 -7.21
CA SER A 74 16.55 7.47 -5.89
C SER A 74 15.75 6.62 -4.91
N SER A 75 16.44 5.86 -4.06
CA SER A 75 15.85 5.01 -3.03
C SER A 75 14.83 5.76 -2.17
N GLY A 76 14.91 7.10 -2.10
CA GLY A 76 13.96 7.97 -1.42
C GLY A 76 12.65 8.26 -2.16
N PHE A 77 12.50 7.93 -3.45
CA PHE A 77 11.25 8.17 -4.19
C PHE A 77 10.06 7.41 -3.57
N TRP A 78 10.29 6.17 -3.14
CA TRP A 78 9.29 5.33 -2.50
C TRP A 78 8.83 5.89 -1.15
N ILE A 79 9.77 6.47 -0.39
CA ILE A 79 9.49 7.12 0.90
C ILE A 79 8.57 8.32 0.67
N VAL A 80 8.94 9.24 -0.23
CA VAL A 80 8.13 10.45 -0.48
C VAL A 80 6.74 10.10 -1.02
N THR A 81 6.65 9.12 -1.91
CA THR A 81 5.37 8.68 -2.50
C THR A 81 4.41 8.12 -1.46
N LEU A 82 4.93 7.48 -0.41
CA LEU A 82 4.12 6.85 0.65
C LEU A 82 3.87 7.81 1.83
N THR A 83 4.83 8.66 2.18
CA THR A 83 4.68 9.60 3.31
C THR A 83 3.66 10.69 3.02
N VAL A 84 3.55 11.20 1.78
CA VAL A 84 2.56 12.24 1.42
C VAL A 84 1.10 11.80 1.63
N PRO A 85 0.61 10.67 1.07
CA PRO A 85 -0.76 10.22 1.31
C PRO A 85 -0.99 9.85 2.77
N TYR A 86 0.01 9.28 3.45
CA TYR A 86 -0.09 8.96 4.86
C TYR A 86 -0.23 10.21 5.74
N ALA A 87 0.54 11.27 5.46
CA ALA A 87 0.42 12.55 6.15
C ALA A 87 -0.94 13.21 5.97
N MET A 88 -1.48 13.18 4.74
CA MET A 88 -2.83 13.68 4.48
C MET A 88 -3.89 12.89 5.26
N PHE A 89 -3.76 11.56 5.32
CA PHE A 89 -4.67 10.72 6.09
C PHE A 89 -4.60 11.03 7.59
N LEU A 90 -3.41 11.16 8.16
CA LEU A 90 -3.25 11.49 9.59
C LEU A 90 -3.83 12.86 9.94
N LEU A 91 -3.64 13.85 9.07
CA LEU A 91 -4.24 15.18 9.24
C LEU A 91 -5.76 15.09 9.21
N PHE A 92 -6.31 14.37 8.23
CA PHE A 92 -7.74 14.11 8.14
C PHE A 92 -8.26 13.41 9.40
N TYR A 93 -7.56 12.37 9.88
CA TYR A 93 -7.91 11.62 11.08
C TYR A 93 -7.93 12.52 12.33
N ALA A 94 -6.89 13.32 12.55
CA ALA A 94 -6.77 14.19 13.73
C ALA A 94 -7.79 15.35 13.77
N VAL A 95 -8.36 15.73 12.62
CA VAL A 95 -9.30 16.85 12.48
C VAL A 95 -10.75 16.38 12.36
N MET A 96 -11.05 15.39 11.51
CA MET A 96 -12.42 15.04 11.12
C MET A 96 -13.07 13.99 12.01
N VAL A 97 -12.30 13.03 12.53
CA VAL A 97 -12.83 11.95 13.39
C VAL A 97 -13.70 12.44 14.55
N PRO A 98 -13.33 13.48 15.34
CA PRO A 98 -14.19 13.95 16.43
C PRO A 98 -15.52 14.55 15.99
N TYR A 99 -15.72 14.83 14.69
CA TYR A 99 -16.98 15.36 14.16
C TYR A 99 -17.81 14.32 13.41
N VAL A 100 -17.18 13.27 12.89
CA VAL A 100 -17.83 12.26 12.03
C VAL A 100 -18.17 10.99 12.80
N ASP A 101 -17.42 10.69 13.86
CA ASP A 101 -17.57 9.44 14.60
C ASP A 101 -18.51 9.60 15.80
N SER A 102 -19.77 9.22 15.59
CA SER A 102 -20.77 9.08 16.65
C SER A 102 -21.15 7.61 16.78
N GLY A 103 -20.68 6.93 17.83
CA GLY A 103 -20.88 5.50 18.00
C GLY A 103 -20.26 4.93 19.28
N PRO A 104 -20.36 3.61 19.50
CA PRO A 104 -19.88 2.96 20.73
C PRO A 104 -18.39 3.16 21.01
N ASN A 105 -17.60 3.48 19.97
CA ASN A 105 -16.15 3.66 20.04
C ASN A 105 -15.72 5.14 20.07
N GLU A 106 -16.65 6.09 20.15
CA GLU A 106 -16.39 7.53 20.11
C GLU A 106 -15.32 7.96 21.12
N ALA A 107 -15.41 7.47 22.37
CA ALA A 107 -14.45 7.83 23.42
C ALA A 107 -13.01 7.36 23.11
N VAL A 108 -12.85 6.25 22.39
CA VAL A 108 -11.53 5.74 21.96
C VAL A 108 -11.01 6.60 20.82
N ASN A 109 -11.85 6.83 19.81
CA ASN A 109 -11.45 7.59 18.61
C ASN A 109 -11.17 9.07 18.89
N ILE A 110 -11.90 9.71 19.81
CA ILE A 110 -11.60 11.07 20.28
C ILE A 110 -10.27 11.13 21.02
N ARG A 111 -9.97 10.13 21.86
CA ARG A 111 -8.69 10.04 22.57
C ARG A 111 -7.54 9.89 21.58
N ASP A 112 -7.66 8.99 20.61
CA ASP A 112 -6.64 8.71 19.61
C ASP A 112 -6.41 9.94 18.70
N ALA A 113 -7.47 10.63 18.28
CA ALA A 113 -7.37 11.90 17.55
C ALA A 113 -6.67 13.00 18.37
N THR A 114 -6.92 13.06 19.68
CA THR A 114 -6.26 14.01 20.59
C THR A 114 -4.78 13.69 20.76
N ASN A 115 -4.44 12.41 20.96
CA ASN A 115 -3.07 11.92 21.01
C ASN A 115 -2.32 12.20 19.70
N CYS A 116 -3.01 12.04 18.57
CA CYS A 116 -2.43 12.31 17.26
C CYS A 116 -1.94 13.75 17.12
N ARG A 117 -2.65 14.74 17.69
CA ARG A 117 -2.22 16.15 17.66
C ARG A 117 -0.90 16.39 18.40
N SER A 118 -0.59 15.59 19.43
CA SER A 118 0.67 15.68 20.16
C SER A 118 1.80 14.86 19.51
N SER A 119 1.46 13.74 18.88
CA SER A 119 2.42 12.72 18.45
C SER A 119 2.48 12.48 16.94
N TRP A 120 1.88 13.36 16.13
CA TRP A 120 1.88 13.27 14.66
C TRP A 120 3.30 13.15 14.08
N TRP A 121 4.28 13.83 14.69
CA TRP A 121 5.67 13.84 14.23
C TRP A 121 6.34 12.46 14.34
N MET A 122 5.99 11.68 15.37
CA MET A 122 6.51 10.31 15.52
C MET A 122 5.96 9.37 14.44
N ASN A 123 4.71 9.59 14.04
CA ASN A 123 4.08 8.85 12.96
C ASN A 123 4.73 9.22 11.61
N MET A 124 5.05 10.50 11.38
CA MET A 124 5.79 10.93 10.18
C MET A 124 7.20 10.33 10.07
N LEU A 125 7.85 10.09 11.21
CA LEU A 125 9.15 9.44 11.29
C LEU A 125 9.07 7.90 11.31
N TYR A 126 7.87 7.31 11.27
CA TYR A 126 7.65 5.85 11.37
C TYR A 126 8.27 5.22 12.63
N ILE A 127 8.25 5.96 13.76
CA ILE A 127 8.74 5.51 15.07
C ILE A 127 7.63 5.41 16.12
N ASN A 128 6.38 5.45 15.67
CA ASN A 128 5.19 5.35 16.53
C ASN A 128 5.08 4.00 17.27
N ASN A 129 5.81 2.96 16.83
CA ASN A 129 5.87 1.65 17.50
C ASN A 129 6.55 1.67 18.88
N VAL A 130 7.27 2.74 19.22
CA VAL A 130 7.95 2.85 20.53
C VAL A 130 7.04 3.52 21.57
N MET A 131 5.91 4.09 21.13
CA MET A 131 5.00 4.74 22.06
C MET A 131 4.13 3.73 22.80
N PRO A 132 3.81 4.03 24.07
CA PRO A 132 2.84 3.23 24.78
C PRO A 132 1.47 3.34 24.09
N TYR A 133 0.72 2.23 24.09
CA TYR A 133 -0.60 2.10 23.46
C TYR A 133 -1.57 3.26 23.79
N ASN A 134 -1.49 3.83 24.99
CA ASN A 134 -2.35 4.93 25.41
C ASN A 134 -2.03 6.29 24.76
N LYS A 135 -0.94 6.42 24.00
CA LYS A 135 -0.47 7.64 23.33
C LYS A 135 -0.33 7.50 21.82
N GLU A 136 -0.77 6.38 21.25
CA GLU A 136 -0.73 6.17 19.81
C GLU A 136 -1.72 7.10 19.08
N CYS A 137 -1.37 7.51 17.85
CA CYS A 137 -2.26 8.35 17.02
C CYS A 137 -3.34 7.51 16.34
N PHE A 138 -2.96 6.39 15.74
CA PHE A 138 -3.86 5.53 14.97
C PHE A 138 -3.37 4.10 15.07
N GLY A 139 -4.15 3.19 15.66
CA GLY A 139 -3.71 1.82 15.90
C GLY A 139 -3.10 1.17 14.66
N ILE A 140 -3.80 1.14 13.52
CA ILE A 140 -3.28 0.49 12.30
C ILE A 140 -1.95 1.06 11.80
N SER A 141 -1.58 2.30 12.16
CA SER A 141 -0.30 2.88 11.73
C SER A 141 0.93 2.18 12.29
N TRP A 142 0.81 1.38 13.36
CA TRP A 142 1.94 0.61 13.88
C TRP A 142 2.50 -0.37 12.82
N TYR A 143 1.62 -0.95 12.01
CA TYR A 143 2.00 -1.90 10.96
C TYR A 143 2.82 -1.22 9.88
N LEU A 144 2.38 -0.03 9.45
CA LEU A 144 3.09 0.77 8.46
C LEU A 144 4.50 1.14 8.94
N ALA A 145 4.64 1.53 10.20
CA ALA A 145 5.94 1.79 10.79
C ALA A 145 6.82 0.55 10.86
N ALA A 146 6.25 -0.61 11.23
CA ALA A 146 6.97 -1.87 11.27
C ALA A 146 7.51 -2.27 9.90
N ASP A 147 6.70 -2.16 8.85
CA ASP A 147 7.10 -2.49 7.48
C ASP A 147 8.28 -1.62 7.00
N THR A 148 8.26 -0.30 7.28
CA THR A 148 9.37 0.58 6.92
C THR A 148 10.67 0.24 7.66
N GLN A 149 10.57 -0.16 8.93
CA GLN A 149 11.71 -0.58 9.74
C GLN A 149 12.27 -1.92 9.24
N MET A 150 11.41 -2.89 8.89
CA MET A 150 11.84 -4.16 8.30
C MET A 150 12.54 -3.95 6.95
N PHE A 151 12.05 -3.01 6.14
CA PHE A 151 12.73 -2.63 4.90
C PHE A 151 14.12 -2.03 5.18
N ALA A 152 14.24 -1.15 6.18
CA ALA A 152 15.52 -0.56 6.58
C ALA A 152 16.50 -1.60 7.18
N PHE A 153 16.01 -2.63 7.88
CA PHE A 153 16.82 -3.72 8.41
C PHE A 153 17.10 -4.84 7.39
N SER A 154 16.38 -4.90 6.27
CA SER A 154 16.60 -5.91 5.22
C SER A 154 18.08 -6.08 4.78
N PRO A 155 18.91 -5.02 4.57
CA PRO A 155 20.32 -5.21 4.22
C PRO A 155 21.12 -5.92 5.31
N LEU A 156 20.72 -5.83 6.59
CA LEU A 156 21.41 -6.54 7.67
C LEU A 156 21.33 -8.06 7.50
N PHE A 157 20.25 -8.57 6.90
CA PHE A 157 20.08 -9.99 6.61
C PHE A 157 20.60 -10.36 5.23
N LEU A 158 20.36 -9.51 4.23
CA LEU A 158 20.74 -9.76 2.85
C LEU A 158 22.25 -9.72 2.63
N VAL A 159 22.96 -8.75 3.22
CA VAL A 159 24.40 -8.59 3.00
C VAL A 159 25.21 -9.80 3.49
N PRO A 160 25.05 -10.32 4.72
CA PRO A 160 25.73 -11.53 5.17
C PRO A 160 25.39 -12.76 4.33
N PHE A 161 24.13 -12.86 3.88
CA PHE A 161 23.67 -13.97 3.05
C PHE A 161 24.34 -13.99 1.66
N LEU A 162 24.66 -12.82 1.11
CA LEU A 162 25.40 -12.70 -0.15
C LEU A 162 26.86 -13.16 -0.03
N PHE A 163 27.49 -12.99 1.14
CA PHE A 163 28.88 -13.41 1.35
C PHE A 163 28.99 -14.91 1.66
N SER A 164 28.07 -15.47 2.44
CA SER A 164 28.00 -16.91 2.69
C SER A 164 26.63 -17.32 3.24
N PRO A 165 26.06 -18.47 2.82
CA PRO A 165 24.81 -18.96 3.40
C PRO A 165 24.94 -19.23 4.91
N ILE A 166 26.12 -19.66 5.39
CA ILE A 166 26.36 -19.94 6.81
C ILE A 166 26.25 -18.67 7.64
N LEU A 167 26.89 -17.57 7.19
CA LEU A 167 26.82 -16.27 7.86
C LEU A 167 25.37 -15.75 7.93
N GLY A 168 24.61 -15.89 6.85
CA GLY A 168 23.19 -15.56 6.82
C GLY A 168 22.39 -16.33 7.89
N PHE A 169 22.51 -17.66 7.94
CA PHE A 169 21.83 -18.47 8.95
C PHE A 169 22.25 -18.11 10.39
N THR A 170 23.55 -17.84 10.61
CA THR A 170 24.03 -17.40 11.93
C THR A 170 23.39 -16.08 12.35
N THR A 171 23.34 -15.08 11.46
CA THR A 171 22.73 -13.79 11.78
C THR A 171 21.24 -13.91 12.10
N LEU A 172 20.49 -14.71 11.34
CA LEU A 172 19.06 -14.98 11.61
C LEU A 172 18.87 -15.65 12.97
N PHE A 173 19.66 -16.68 13.27
CA PHE A 173 19.57 -17.39 14.55
C PHE A 173 19.86 -16.46 15.74
N CYS A 174 20.89 -15.61 15.63
CA CYS A 174 21.21 -14.62 16.67
C CYS A 174 20.07 -13.62 16.90
N VAL A 175 19.45 -13.09 15.84
CA VAL A 175 18.33 -12.15 15.97
C VAL A 175 17.09 -12.82 16.57
N LEU A 176 16.80 -14.07 16.21
CA LEU A 176 15.69 -14.82 16.80
C LEU A 176 15.86 -15.04 18.30
N LEU A 177 17.06 -15.44 18.73
CA LEU A 177 17.37 -15.61 20.15
C LEU A 177 17.28 -14.28 20.90
N PHE A 178 17.79 -13.20 20.30
CA PHE A 178 17.71 -11.86 20.89
C PHE A 178 16.26 -11.40 21.05
N SER A 179 15.43 -11.54 20.01
CA SER A 179 14.01 -11.17 20.06
C SER A 179 13.25 -11.95 21.12
N THR A 180 13.45 -13.27 21.19
CA THR A 180 12.78 -14.12 22.18
C THR A 180 13.26 -13.78 23.60
N GLY A 181 14.55 -13.47 23.74
CA GLY A 181 15.15 -13.04 25.01
C GLY A 181 14.53 -11.75 25.53
N ILE A 182 14.37 -10.74 24.68
CA ILE A 182 13.70 -9.48 25.06
C ILE A 182 12.27 -9.75 25.52
N SER A 183 11.48 -10.46 24.71
CA SER A 183 10.09 -10.76 25.08
C SER A 183 9.98 -11.50 26.41
N TYR A 184 10.92 -12.42 26.69
CA TYR A 184 10.96 -13.14 27.97
C TYR A 184 11.30 -12.22 29.15
N ILE A 185 12.24 -11.29 28.96
CA ILE A 185 12.63 -10.30 29.98
C ILE A 185 11.45 -9.36 30.28
N ASP A 186 10.75 -8.88 29.25
CA ASP A 186 9.60 -7.98 29.42
C ASP A 186 8.49 -8.67 30.21
N ILE A 187 8.23 -9.96 29.94
CA ILE A 187 7.23 -10.75 30.66
C ILE A 187 7.57 -10.84 32.16
N ILE A 188 8.83 -11.08 32.51
CA ILE A 188 9.24 -11.22 33.92
C ILE A 188 9.25 -9.89 34.65
N THR A 189 9.69 -8.82 33.99
CA THR A 189 9.86 -7.52 34.65
C THR A 189 8.56 -6.76 34.87
N LEU A 190 7.56 -7.00 34.02
CA LEU A 190 6.29 -6.28 34.03
C LEU A 190 5.09 -7.13 34.50
N ASP A 191 5.32 -8.38 34.92
CA ASP A 191 4.30 -9.34 35.44
C ASP A 191 3.04 -9.45 34.55
N LEU A 192 3.20 -9.32 33.21
CA LEU A 192 2.02 -9.35 32.33
C LEU A 192 1.46 -10.77 32.19
N PRO A 193 0.12 -10.93 32.19
CA PRO A 193 -0.49 -12.17 31.74
C PRO A 193 -0.21 -12.39 30.25
N ILE A 194 -0.07 -13.66 29.84
CA ILE A 194 0.26 -14.09 28.45
C ILE A 194 -0.68 -13.50 27.37
N THR A 195 -1.83 -12.96 27.75
CA THR A 195 -2.84 -12.39 26.85
C THR A 195 -2.55 -10.97 26.34
N VAL A 196 -1.60 -10.24 26.93
CA VAL A 196 -1.33 -8.81 26.58
C VAL A 196 -0.15 -8.58 25.64
N VAL A 197 0.35 -9.63 24.97
CA VAL A 197 1.48 -9.54 24.01
C VAL A 197 1.22 -8.54 22.86
N ARG A 198 -0.03 -8.12 22.64
CA ARG A 198 -0.41 -7.10 21.65
C ARG A 198 -0.28 -5.65 22.13
N ALA A 199 0.11 -5.40 23.37
CA ALA A 199 0.16 -4.07 23.98
C ALA A 199 1.58 -3.48 24.11
N MET A 200 2.59 -4.16 23.56
CA MET A 200 3.96 -3.66 23.44
C MET A 200 4.37 -3.59 21.98
#